data_AF-A0A158PCU7-F1
#
_entry.id   AF-A0A158PCU7-F1
#
_cell.length_a   1.000
_cell.length_b   1.000
_cell.length_c   1.000
_cell.angle_alpha   90.00
_cell.angle_beta   90.00
_cell.angle_gamma   90.00
#
_symmetry.space_group_name_H-M   'P 1'
#
loop_
_entity.id
_entity.type
_entity.pdbx_description
1 polymer ?
#
loop_
_entity_poly.entity_id
_entity_poly.type
_entity_poly.pdbx_seq_one_letter_code
_entity_poly.pdbx_strand_id
1 'polypeptide(L)'
;LVGKDDGVLEIYTVDTEDNCTLYGIYVSCQKPSQRFHFNLRSEIKELETKLNEERTRYGEMTKKGGNQAAYIPTFEHSNNQWVNLNPWALLASYRCQANVNRIELRVKIDEGTYGPLLVYICPKSHPKTVQIRSYEVKPLSSHTRVHSFDISRPLNTLSFHGNFSMAEAHSWLSLIVPGVPSARPLTDTVTVNYQSTSNAATQLQITYSKGSITFRSDSVSTIAIIRDIISEETTTRQIKVQMSCELNDGSVEHCLKLIHPRMTHLLNLEKKKMLASALKELEANSDDISFLSEKNMKILAEHDAIFQDAERDSLEESNILSLYETLLLSRARLNGHNARGKVDALRDLLLNRYNLEDVIAFFKSANDEASLRY
;
A
#
# COMPACT_ATOMS: atom_id res chain seq x y z
N LEU A 1 -9.12 33.35 7.40
CA LEU A 1 -8.65 33.45 6.00
C LEU A 1 -7.92 32.15 5.67
N VAL A 2 -8.31 31.45 4.60
CA VAL A 2 -7.72 30.17 4.18
C VAL A 2 -7.32 30.27 2.71
N GLY A 3 -6.03 30.15 2.41
CA GLY A 3 -5.54 30.08 1.03
C GLY A 3 -5.54 28.63 0.55
N LYS A 4 -6.09 28.38 -0.64
CA LYS A 4 -6.06 27.07 -1.30
C LYS A 4 -4.89 26.97 -2.28
N ASP A 5 -4.49 25.73 -2.57
CA ASP A 5 -3.36 25.40 -3.44
C ASP A 5 -3.57 25.86 -4.91
N ASP A 6 -4.81 26.11 -5.32
CA ASP A 6 -5.17 26.66 -6.63
C ASP A 6 -5.16 28.20 -6.67
N GLY A 7 -4.72 28.86 -5.58
CA GLY A 7 -4.63 30.31 -5.46
C GLY A 7 -5.92 31.00 -5.02
N VAL A 8 -6.97 30.24 -4.68
CA VAL A 8 -8.24 30.79 -4.17
C VAL A 8 -8.11 31.16 -2.68
N LEU A 9 -8.60 32.35 -2.30
CA LEU A 9 -8.62 32.80 -0.90
C LEU A 9 -10.04 32.74 -0.34
N GLU A 10 -10.28 31.89 0.65
CA GLU A 10 -11.55 31.81 1.37
C GLU A 10 -11.50 32.66 2.65
N ILE A 11 -12.50 33.50 2.83
CA ILE A 11 -12.68 34.37 3.99
C ILE A 11 -13.80 33.79 4.83
N TYR A 12 -13.49 33.54 6.09
CA TYR A 12 -14.44 33.04 7.08
C TYR A 12 -14.60 34.10 8.17
N THR A 13 -15.84 34.32 8.60
CA THR A 13 -16.17 35.07 9.81
C THR A 13 -16.38 34.07 10.95
N VAL A 14 -15.78 34.38 12.10
CA VAL A 14 -15.93 33.60 13.32
C VAL A 14 -16.83 34.40 14.24
N ASP A 15 -17.92 33.80 14.71
CA ASP A 15 -18.80 34.44 15.68
C ASP A 15 -18.23 34.34 17.11
N THR A 16 -18.97 34.87 18.09
CA THR A 16 -18.55 34.86 19.50
C THR A 16 -18.55 33.46 20.13
N GLU A 17 -19.02 32.44 19.43
CA GLU A 17 -19.07 31.03 19.85
C GLU A 17 -18.08 30.16 19.06
N ASP A 18 -17.09 30.78 18.39
CA ASP A 18 -16.09 30.12 17.53
C ASP A 18 -16.67 29.38 16.30
N ASN A 19 -17.91 29.65 15.90
CA ASN A 19 -18.47 29.06 14.70
C ASN A 19 -17.93 29.77 13.45
N CYS A 20 -17.24 29.01 12.61
CA CYS A 20 -16.70 29.50 11.34
C CYS A 20 -17.78 29.47 10.24
N THR A 21 -18.15 30.64 9.74
CA THR A 21 -19.07 30.81 8.60
C THR A 21 -18.32 31.36 7.39
N LEU A 22 -18.54 30.77 6.20
CA LEU A 22 -17.90 31.25 4.97
C LEU A 22 -18.48 32.62 4.60
N TYR A 23 -17.66 33.66 4.70
CA TYR A 23 -18.00 35.04 4.40
C TYR A 23 -17.84 35.38 2.91
N GLY A 24 -16.85 34.77 2.24
CA GLY A 24 -16.67 34.93 0.80
C GLY A 24 -15.46 34.21 0.24
N ILE A 25 -15.53 33.86 -1.04
CA ILE A 25 -14.43 33.28 -1.80
C ILE A 25 -13.86 34.37 -2.70
N TYR A 26 -12.59 34.71 -2.54
CA TYR A 26 -11.87 35.69 -3.34
C TYR A 26 -11.01 34.96 -4.37
N VAL A 27 -11.44 35.02 -5.63
CA VAL A 27 -10.69 34.52 -6.79
C VAL A 27 -10.32 35.73 -7.65
N SER A 28 -9.32 36.52 -7.24
CA SER A 28 -8.84 37.77 -7.89
C SER A 28 -9.87 38.81 -8.42
N CYS A 29 -11.18 38.59 -8.33
CA CYS A 29 -12.25 39.40 -8.89
C CYS A 29 -13.54 39.26 -8.06
N GLN A 30 -14.25 40.39 -7.92
CA GLN A 30 -15.33 40.67 -6.96
C GLN A 30 -16.60 39.79 -7.10
N LYS A 31 -17.39 39.77 -6.01
CA LYS A 31 -18.65 39.03 -5.77
C LYS A 31 -19.55 38.79 -7.01
N PRO A 32 -20.22 37.62 -7.11
CA PRO A 32 -21.06 37.27 -8.26
C PRO A 32 -22.32 38.15 -8.34
N SER A 33 -22.38 39.02 -9.33
CA SER A 33 -23.55 39.80 -9.75
C SER A 33 -23.93 39.40 -11.19
N GLN A 34 -25.14 39.73 -11.68
CA GLN A 34 -25.47 39.54 -13.11
C GLN A 34 -24.44 40.20 -14.04
N ARG A 35 -23.84 41.31 -13.60
CA ARG A 35 -22.74 42.01 -14.28
C ARG A 35 -21.45 41.18 -14.30
N PHE A 36 -21.15 40.44 -13.24
CA PHE A 36 -20.03 39.48 -13.21
C PHE A 36 -20.23 38.34 -14.21
N HIS A 37 -21.44 37.76 -14.27
CA HIS A 37 -21.74 36.73 -15.28
C HIS A 37 -21.66 37.26 -16.72
N PHE A 38 -22.13 38.49 -16.96
CA PHE A 38 -22.02 39.13 -18.28
C PHE A 38 -20.56 39.40 -18.65
N ASN A 39 -19.76 39.94 -17.72
CA ASN A 39 -18.33 40.18 -17.93
C ASN A 39 -17.58 38.88 -18.19
N LEU A 40 -17.80 37.83 -17.39
CA LEU A 40 -17.22 36.50 -17.63
C LEU A 40 -17.61 35.93 -18.98
N ARG A 41 -18.87 36.08 -19.42
CA ARG A 41 -19.28 35.63 -20.76
C ARG A 41 -18.56 36.38 -21.88
N SER A 42 -18.39 37.70 -21.73
CA SER A 42 -17.65 38.52 -22.69
C SER A 42 -16.17 38.12 -22.75
N GLU A 43 -15.56 37.93 -21.58
CA GLU A 43 -14.15 37.54 -21.44
C GLU A 43 -13.91 36.12 -21.97
N ILE A 44 -14.79 35.16 -21.67
CA ILE A 44 -14.76 33.81 -22.25
C ILE A 44 -14.82 33.89 -23.77
N LYS A 45 -15.73 34.67 -24.34
CA LYS A 45 -15.88 34.79 -25.80
C LYS A 45 -14.63 35.37 -26.46
N GLU A 46 -14.03 36.39 -25.86
CA GLU A 46 -12.78 36.98 -26.35
C GLU A 46 -11.61 35.98 -26.27
N LEU A 47 -11.46 35.31 -25.12
CA LEU A 47 -10.42 34.29 -24.90
C LEU A 47 -10.60 33.08 -25.83
N GLU A 48 -11.83 32.62 -26.06
CA GLU A 48 -12.12 31.52 -26.99
C GLU A 48 -11.72 31.87 -28.42
N THR A 49 -11.98 33.11 -28.85
CA THR A 49 -11.61 33.59 -30.18
C THR A 49 -10.09 33.61 -30.34
N LYS A 50 -9.39 34.25 -29.40
CA LYS A 50 -7.90 34.31 -29.38
C LYS A 50 -7.27 32.91 -29.30
N LEU A 51 -7.84 32.02 -28.49
CA LEU A 51 -7.36 30.65 -28.34
C LEU A 51 -7.52 29.86 -29.64
N ASN A 52 -8.63 30.05 -30.37
CA ASN A 52 -8.88 29.34 -31.62
C ASN A 52 -7.97 29.82 -32.76
N GLU A 53 -7.72 31.12 -32.83
CA GLU A 53 -6.74 31.72 -33.74
C GLU A 53 -5.33 31.14 -33.49
N GLU A 54 -4.88 31.12 -32.23
CA GLU A 54 -3.56 30.61 -31.88
C GLU A 54 -3.45 29.09 -32.06
N ARG A 55 -4.53 28.32 -31.83
CA ARG A 55 -4.59 26.88 -32.16
C ARG A 55 -4.40 26.61 -33.64
N THR A 56 -5.04 27.41 -34.49
CA THR A 56 -4.93 27.29 -35.95
C THR A 56 -3.51 27.60 -36.40
N ARG A 57 -2.95 28.70 -35.90
CA ARG A 57 -1.56 29.10 -36.13
C ARG A 57 -0.57 28.04 -35.67
N TYR A 58 -0.72 27.48 -34.46
CA TYR A 58 0.13 26.41 -33.93
C TYR A 58 0.03 25.14 -34.78
N GLY A 59 -1.17 24.75 -35.19
CA GLY A 59 -1.39 23.60 -36.07
C GLY A 59 -0.70 23.75 -37.43
N GLU A 60 -0.73 24.95 -38.03
CA GLU A 60 -0.01 25.23 -39.28
C GLU A 60 1.51 25.21 -39.10
N MET A 61 2.03 25.73 -37.98
CA MET A 61 3.47 25.68 -37.68
C MET A 61 3.98 24.24 -37.53
N THR A 62 3.22 23.35 -36.89
CA THR A 62 3.62 21.94 -36.72
C THR A 62 3.68 21.14 -38.03
N LYS A 63 3.03 21.58 -39.11
CA LYS A 63 3.07 20.93 -40.43
C LYS A 63 4.28 21.35 -41.27
N LYS A 64 4.89 22.50 -40.97
CA LYS A 64 6.05 23.03 -41.68
C LYS A 64 7.30 22.40 -41.04
N GLY A 65 7.77 21.27 -41.59
CA GLY A 65 8.91 20.49 -41.08
C GLY A 65 10.26 21.22 -41.12
N GLY A 66 10.43 22.26 -40.30
CA GLY A 66 11.68 22.96 -40.04
C GLY A 66 12.13 22.85 -38.58
N ASN A 67 13.29 23.41 -38.24
CA ASN A 67 13.97 23.39 -36.93
C ASN A 67 13.17 23.95 -35.71
N GLN A 68 11.86 24.18 -35.84
CA GLN A 68 10.99 24.57 -34.73
C GLN A 68 10.51 23.32 -34.00
N ALA A 69 11.15 23.01 -32.87
CA ALA A 69 10.67 21.98 -31.96
C ALA A 69 9.40 22.46 -31.24
N ALA A 70 8.39 21.59 -31.12
CA ALA A 70 7.32 21.81 -30.16
C ALA A 70 7.94 21.90 -28.76
N TYR A 71 7.61 22.95 -27.99
CA TYR A 71 8.17 23.16 -26.64
C TYR A 71 7.82 22.04 -25.66
N ILE A 72 6.80 21.24 -25.97
CA ILE A 72 6.53 19.95 -25.33
C ILE A 72 6.53 18.92 -26.46
N PRO A 73 7.37 17.87 -26.42
CA PRO A 73 7.53 16.94 -27.52
C PRO A 73 6.19 16.30 -27.89
N THR A 74 5.88 16.34 -29.18
CA THR A 74 4.77 15.60 -29.77
C THR A 74 5.16 14.13 -29.81
N PHE A 75 4.42 13.28 -29.11
CA PHE A 75 4.59 11.82 -29.22
C PHE A 75 3.78 11.35 -30.42
N GLU A 76 4.44 10.95 -31.50
CA GLU A 76 3.79 10.19 -32.57
C GLU A 76 3.37 8.83 -32.04
N HIS A 77 2.09 8.50 -32.23
CA HIS A 77 1.59 7.17 -31.92
C HIS A 77 2.11 6.23 -33.00
N SER A 78 3.27 5.61 -32.78
CA SER A 78 3.68 4.47 -33.60
C SER A 78 2.63 3.40 -33.42
N ASN A 79 1.93 3.05 -34.51
CA ASN A 79 0.95 1.97 -34.56
C ASN A 79 1.69 0.62 -34.53
N ASN A 80 2.53 0.43 -33.51
CA ASN A 80 3.16 -0.84 -33.24
C ASN A 80 2.17 -1.64 -32.43
N GLN A 81 1.66 -2.68 -33.09
CA GLN A 81 0.96 -3.79 -32.48
C GLN A 81 1.81 -4.28 -31.31
N TRP A 82 1.46 -3.90 -30.08
CA TRP A 82 2.11 -4.41 -28.88
C TRP A 82 1.72 -5.88 -28.74
N VAL A 83 2.49 -6.75 -29.40
CA VAL A 83 2.38 -8.19 -29.25
C VAL A 83 2.71 -8.50 -27.79
N ASN A 84 1.66 -8.84 -27.04
CA ASN A 84 1.61 -9.66 -25.82
C ASN A 84 2.95 -9.86 -25.10
N LEU A 85 3.23 -8.98 -24.15
CA LEU A 85 3.91 -9.24 -22.87
C LEU A 85 3.83 -7.92 -22.10
N ASN A 86 2.68 -7.64 -21.48
CA ASN A 86 2.57 -6.49 -20.59
C ASN A 86 3.47 -6.76 -19.36
N PRO A 87 4.57 -6.02 -19.13
CA PRO A 87 5.45 -6.25 -17.99
C PRO A 87 4.87 -5.71 -16.68
N TRP A 88 3.76 -4.96 -16.74
CA TRP A 88 3.16 -4.30 -15.60
C TRP A 88 2.21 -5.24 -14.86
N ALA A 89 2.47 -5.49 -13.57
CA ALA A 89 1.59 -6.29 -12.70
C ALA A 89 0.22 -5.64 -12.47
N LEU A 90 0.12 -4.31 -12.63
CA LEU A 90 -1.12 -3.54 -12.50
C LEU A 90 -1.16 -2.42 -13.55
N LEU A 91 -2.29 -2.32 -14.27
CA LEU A 91 -2.59 -1.19 -15.14
C LEU A 91 -4.03 -0.73 -14.86
N ALA A 92 -4.17 0.50 -14.40
CA ALA A 92 -5.47 1.11 -14.12
C ALA A 92 -5.58 2.47 -14.80
N SER A 93 -6.78 2.81 -15.27
CA SER A 93 -7.09 4.11 -15.84
C SER A 93 -8.31 4.68 -15.14
N TYR A 94 -8.16 5.89 -14.60
CA TYR A 94 -9.25 6.60 -13.95
C TYR A 94 -9.57 7.87 -14.71
N ARG A 95 -10.84 8.00 -15.14
CA ARG A 95 -11.33 9.16 -15.87
C ARG A 95 -12.22 10.00 -14.95
N CYS A 96 -11.79 11.22 -14.65
CA CYS A 96 -12.62 12.20 -13.96
C CYS A 96 -13.74 12.69 -14.88
N GLN A 97 -15.00 12.44 -14.50
CA GLN A 97 -16.17 12.93 -15.25
C GLN A 97 -16.53 14.38 -14.90
N ALA A 98 -16.22 14.83 -13.68
CA ALA A 98 -16.40 16.20 -13.23
C ALA A 98 -15.07 17.00 -13.29
N ASN A 99 -15.15 18.32 -13.13
CA ASN A 99 -13.98 19.17 -12.95
C ASN A 99 -13.42 18.93 -11.54
N VAL A 100 -12.50 17.98 -11.42
CA VAL A 100 -11.86 17.59 -10.16
C VAL A 100 -10.39 18.02 -10.19
N ASN A 101 -9.92 18.64 -9.10
CA ASN A 101 -8.52 19.06 -8.92
C ASN A 101 -7.71 18.11 -8.03
N ARG A 102 -8.35 17.19 -7.30
CA ARG A 102 -7.73 16.20 -6.42
C ARG A 102 -8.36 14.82 -6.57
N ILE A 103 -7.52 13.79 -6.72
CA ILE A 103 -7.94 12.39 -6.73
C ILE A 103 -7.22 11.70 -5.58
N GLU A 104 -7.95 10.96 -4.75
CA GLU A 104 -7.38 10.04 -3.77
C GLU A 104 -7.48 8.62 -4.31
N LEU A 105 -6.35 7.95 -4.45
CA LEU A 105 -6.27 6.54 -4.82
C LEU A 105 -5.59 5.79 -3.69
N ARG A 106 -6.23 4.72 -3.22
CA ARG A 106 -5.65 3.83 -2.21
C ARG A 106 -5.12 2.61 -2.93
N VAL A 107 -3.83 2.35 -2.76
CA VAL A 107 -3.15 1.19 -3.34
C VAL A 107 -2.64 0.35 -2.19
N LYS A 108 -3.08 -0.90 -2.14
CA LYS A 108 -2.58 -1.91 -1.22
C LYS A 108 -1.57 -2.78 -1.95
N ILE A 109 -0.45 -3.05 -1.30
CA ILE A 109 0.67 -3.80 -1.88
C ILE A 109 1.08 -4.89 -0.90
N ASP A 110 1.33 -6.07 -1.42
CA ASP A 110 1.83 -7.19 -0.64
C ASP A 110 3.27 -6.98 -0.23
N GLU A 111 3.58 -7.30 1.02
CA GLU A 111 4.92 -7.18 1.56
C GLU A 111 5.91 -8.08 0.79
N GLY A 112 7.06 -7.53 0.43
CA GLY A 112 8.04 -8.16 -0.45
C GLY A 112 7.89 -7.79 -1.93
N THR A 113 6.78 -7.20 -2.35
CA THR A 113 6.65 -6.60 -3.70
C THR A 113 7.18 -5.18 -3.69
N TYR A 114 8.08 -4.85 -4.61
CA TYR A 114 8.72 -3.53 -4.69
C TYR A 114 8.90 -3.08 -6.14
N GLY A 115 9.10 -1.77 -6.31
CA GLY A 115 9.29 -1.16 -7.62
C GLY A 115 8.59 0.19 -7.77
N PRO A 116 8.73 0.84 -8.93
CA PRO A 116 8.11 2.13 -9.18
C PRO A 116 6.61 1.98 -9.50
N LEU A 117 5.77 2.69 -8.77
CA LEU A 117 4.40 2.98 -9.14
C LEU A 117 4.38 4.23 -10.03
N LEU A 118 4.12 4.03 -11.32
CA LEU A 118 4.04 5.11 -12.30
C LEU A 118 2.61 5.63 -12.42
N VAL A 119 2.43 6.94 -12.25
CA VAL A 119 1.15 7.63 -12.39
C VAL A 119 1.25 8.64 -13.53
N TYR A 120 0.45 8.42 -14.56
CA TYR A 120 0.35 9.29 -15.73
C TYR A 120 -0.85 10.22 -15.56
N ILE A 121 -0.57 11.51 -15.39
CA ILE A 121 -1.58 12.54 -15.13
C ILE A 121 -1.80 13.36 -16.40
N CYS A 122 -3.00 13.27 -16.95
CA CYS A 122 -3.41 14.03 -18.14
C CYS A 122 -4.42 15.13 -17.76
N PRO A 123 -3.99 16.38 -17.59
CA PRO A 123 -4.91 17.48 -17.29
C PRO A 123 -5.87 17.77 -18.45
N LYS A 124 -6.95 18.47 -18.13
CA LYS A 124 -7.90 19.02 -19.12
C LYS A 124 -7.37 20.31 -19.76
N SER A 125 -6.09 20.35 -20.13
CA SER A 125 -5.44 21.47 -20.83
C SER A 125 -5.30 21.20 -22.33
N HIS A 126 -5.08 22.28 -23.09
CA HIS A 126 -4.68 22.23 -24.51
C HIS A 126 -3.39 23.05 -24.70
N PRO A 127 -2.32 22.48 -25.29
CA PRO A 127 -2.21 21.12 -25.81
C PRO A 127 -2.35 20.04 -24.72
N LYS A 128 -2.70 18.81 -25.15
CA LYS A 128 -2.76 17.66 -24.25
C LYS A 128 -1.35 17.28 -23.85
N THR A 129 -1.08 17.31 -22.56
CA THR A 129 0.21 16.96 -21.98
C THR A 129 -0.01 15.86 -20.96
N VAL A 130 1.03 15.07 -20.70
CA VAL A 130 1.02 14.06 -19.65
C VAL A 130 2.18 14.34 -18.73
N GLN A 131 1.89 14.44 -17.43
CA GLN A 131 2.91 14.44 -16.40
C GLN A 131 3.06 13.03 -15.85
N ILE A 132 4.30 12.54 -15.80
CA ILE A 132 4.61 11.23 -15.24
C ILE A 132 5.16 11.45 -13.83
N ARG A 133 4.53 10.83 -12.84
CA ARG A 133 5.05 10.76 -11.47
C ARG A 133 5.43 9.32 -11.16
N SER A 134 6.57 9.14 -10.51
CA SER A 134 7.06 7.84 -10.06
C SER A 134 7.10 7.85 -8.54
N TYR A 135 6.45 6.87 -7.92
CA TYR A 135 6.48 6.65 -6.48
C TYR A 135 7.16 5.32 -6.20
N GLU A 136 8.23 5.32 -5.43
CA GLU A 136 8.98 4.11 -5.14
C GLU A 136 8.30 3.31 -4.02
N VAL A 137 7.87 2.10 -4.33
CA VAL A 137 7.36 1.15 -3.35
C VAL A 137 8.52 0.35 -2.81
N LYS A 138 8.74 0.47 -1.50
CA LYS A 138 9.78 -0.26 -0.78
C LYS A 138 9.33 -1.70 -0.48
N PRO A 139 10.25 -2.67 -0.45
CA PRO A 139 9.93 -4.07 -0.14
C PRO A 139 9.20 -4.26 1.19
N LEU A 140 9.64 -3.53 2.22
CA LEU A 140 9.01 -3.50 3.53
C LEU A 140 8.18 -2.21 3.69
N SER A 141 7.32 -1.92 2.72
CA SER A 141 6.48 -0.70 2.70
C SER A 141 5.52 -0.58 3.88
N SER A 142 5.16 -1.70 4.52
CA SER A 142 4.29 -1.72 5.71
C SER A 142 5.05 -1.44 7.02
N HIS A 143 6.37 -1.24 6.98
CA HIS A 143 7.16 -0.97 8.17
C HIS A 143 7.25 0.53 8.44
N THR A 144 6.91 0.94 9.66
CA THR A 144 7.02 2.33 10.12
C THR A 144 8.06 2.46 11.21
N ARG A 145 8.80 3.56 11.22
CA ARG A 145 9.89 3.78 12.17
C ARG A 145 9.32 4.02 13.58
N VAL A 146 9.86 3.31 14.56
CA VAL A 146 9.45 3.40 15.97
C VAL A 146 10.67 3.58 16.88
N HIS A 147 10.45 4.02 18.11
CA HIS A 147 11.51 4.19 19.10
C HIS A 147 11.70 2.95 19.98
N SER A 148 10.60 2.30 20.36
CA SER A 148 10.60 1.10 21.20
C SER A 148 10.91 -0.17 20.41
N PHE A 149 11.70 -1.07 20.99
CA PHE A 149 11.96 -2.40 20.47
C PHE A 149 11.96 -3.39 21.63
N ASP A 150 11.18 -4.46 21.51
CA ASP A 150 11.02 -5.47 22.54
C ASP A 150 12.00 -6.62 22.30
N ILE A 151 13.08 -6.64 23.08
CA ILE A 151 14.16 -7.62 22.97
C ILE A 151 13.73 -9.01 23.50
N SER A 152 12.65 -9.07 24.29
CA SER A 152 12.17 -10.34 24.88
C SER A 152 11.46 -11.26 23.88
N ARG A 153 11.13 -10.74 22.69
CA ARG A 153 10.48 -11.50 21.62
C ARG A 153 11.42 -12.56 21.04
N PRO A 154 10.87 -13.65 20.47
CA PRO A 154 11.67 -14.64 19.75
C PRO A 154 12.18 -14.05 18.42
N LEU A 155 13.32 -13.37 18.48
CA LEU A 155 13.94 -12.70 17.34
C LEU A 155 14.77 -13.67 16.50
N ASN A 156 14.56 -13.62 15.19
CA ASN A 156 15.46 -14.16 14.18
C ASN A 156 16.54 -13.12 13.88
N THR A 157 17.76 -13.57 13.61
CA THR A 157 18.90 -12.69 13.34
C THR A 157 19.50 -13.01 11.98
N LEU A 158 19.60 -12.01 11.10
CA LEU A 158 20.29 -12.09 9.82
C LEU A 158 21.42 -11.06 9.83
N SER A 159 22.66 -11.50 9.64
CA SER A 159 23.80 -10.60 9.59
C SER A 159 24.64 -10.79 8.34
N PHE A 160 25.15 -9.67 7.83
CA PHE A 160 26.07 -9.62 6.70
C PHE A 160 27.36 -8.94 7.17
N HIS A 161 28.48 -9.62 6.94
CA HIS A 161 29.82 -9.13 7.26
C HIS A 161 30.67 -9.10 6.00
N GLY A 162 31.42 -8.02 5.76
CA GLY A 162 32.25 -7.93 4.56
C GLY A 162 32.92 -6.59 4.39
N ASN A 163 33.47 -6.37 3.20
CA ASN A 163 34.24 -5.17 2.88
C ASN A 163 33.37 -4.06 2.27
N PHE A 164 32.20 -3.79 2.86
CA PHE A 164 31.34 -2.69 2.45
C PHE A 164 31.46 -1.50 3.40
N SER A 165 31.28 -0.32 2.84
CA SER A 165 31.27 0.96 3.52
C SER A 165 29.94 1.19 4.26
N MET A 166 29.96 2.12 5.22
CA MET A 166 28.75 2.62 5.87
C MET A 166 27.75 3.21 4.85
N ALA A 167 28.25 3.72 3.71
CA ALA A 167 27.44 4.24 2.63
C ALA A 167 26.58 3.17 1.97
N GLU A 168 27.19 2.03 1.67
CA GLU A 168 26.52 0.90 1.02
C GLU A 168 25.48 0.30 1.95
N ALA A 169 25.84 0.09 3.23
CA ALA A 169 24.90 -0.38 4.26
C ALA A 169 23.69 0.57 4.42
N HIS A 170 23.93 1.88 4.41
CA HIS A 170 22.85 2.87 4.46
C HIS A 170 21.99 2.85 3.18
N SER A 171 22.59 2.64 2.00
CA SER A 171 21.83 2.52 0.74
C SER A 171 20.94 1.27 0.72
N TRP A 172 21.44 0.15 1.27
CA TRP A 172 20.68 -1.09 1.45
C TRP A 172 19.49 -0.88 2.38
N LEU A 173 19.69 -0.18 3.50
CA LEU A 173 18.58 0.21 4.38
C LEU A 173 17.55 1.07 3.63
N SER A 174 18.01 2.09 2.90
CA SER A 174 17.14 2.97 2.11
C SER A 174 16.42 2.26 0.96
N LEU A 175 16.91 1.11 0.51
CA LEU A 175 16.26 0.27 -0.49
C LEU A 175 15.10 -0.52 0.12
N ILE A 176 15.27 -1.04 1.33
CA ILE A 176 14.33 -2.00 1.94
C ILE A 176 13.15 -1.31 2.64
N VAL A 177 13.41 -0.26 3.44
CA VAL A 177 12.41 0.34 4.34
C VAL A 177 12.14 1.80 4.00
N PRO A 178 10.91 2.30 4.25
CA PRO A 178 10.58 3.71 4.09
C PRO A 178 11.12 4.56 5.26
N GLY A 179 11.18 5.89 5.07
CA GLY A 179 11.50 6.84 6.15
C GLY A 179 12.99 6.90 6.54
N VAL A 180 13.87 6.39 5.69
CA VAL A 180 15.32 6.52 5.86
C VAL A 180 15.75 7.92 5.40
N PRO A 181 16.48 8.70 6.23
CA PRO A 181 16.99 10.00 5.82
C PRO A 181 17.91 9.88 4.59
N SER A 182 17.88 10.86 3.68
CA SER A 182 18.76 10.88 2.51
C SER A 182 20.23 11.10 2.88
N ALA A 183 20.48 11.80 3.99
CA ALA A 183 21.81 12.02 4.52
C ALA A 183 22.16 10.94 5.54
N ARG A 184 23.39 10.40 5.42
CA ARG A 184 23.91 9.44 6.38
C ARG A 184 24.15 10.11 7.74
N PRO A 185 23.84 9.42 8.85
CA PRO A 185 24.25 9.87 10.17
C PRO A 185 25.78 9.95 10.27
N LEU A 186 26.27 10.90 11.08
CA LEU A 186 27.71 11.08 11.38
C LEU A 186 28.26 10.04 12.37
N THR A 187 27.42 9.11 12.83
CA THR A 187 27.76 8.10 13.83
C THR A 187 28.37 6.85 13.17
N ASP A 188 29.35 6.24 13.84
CA ASP A 188 30.03 5.03 13.35
C ASP A 188 29.12 3.80 13.30
N THR A 189 28.11 3.76 14.17
CA THR A 189 27.09 2.71 14.23
C THR A 189 25.72 3.37 14.32
N VAL A 190 24.75 2.82 13.60
CA VAL A 190 23.37 3.31 13.59
C VAL A 190 22.45 2.14 13.90
N THR A 191 21.56 2.33 14.87
CA THR A 191 20.47 1.41 15.17
C THR A 191 19.13 2.08 14.91
N VAL A 192 18.27 1.42 14.16
CA VAL A 192 16.92 1.88 13.83
C VAL A 192 15.92 0.76 14.08
N ASN A 193 14.75 1.11 14.61
CA ASN A 193 13.68 0.17 14.91
C ASN A 193 12.47 0.50 14.05
N TYR A 194 11.81 -0.55 13.59
CA TYR A 194 10.59 -0.50 12.79
C TYR A 194 9.54 -1.44 13.36
N GLN A 195 8.28 -1.09 13.15
CA GLN A 195 7.13 -1.92 13.45
C GLN A 195 6.24 -2.04 12.22
N SER A 196 5.80 -3.26 11.93
CA SER A 196 4.85 -3.51 10.85
C SER A 196 3.47 -2.95 11.24
N THR A 197 2.88 -2.18 10.32
CA THR A 197 1.49 -1.71 10.41
C THR A 197 0.51 -2.71 9.79
N SER A 198 0.99 -3.90 9.40
CA SER A 198 0.15 -4.97 8.86
C SER A 198 -0.74 -5.59 9.96
N ASN A 199 -1.49 -6.63 9.58
CA ASN A 199 -2.32 -7.41 10.51
C ASN A 199 -1.54 -8.07 11.67
N ALA A 200 -0.19 -8.04 11.65
CA ALA A 200 0.66 -8.42 12.76
C ALA A 200 1.60 -7.26 13.15
N ALA A 201 1.62 -6.92 14.43
CA ALA A 201 2.51 -5.90 14.99
C ALA A 201 3.92 -6.45 15.26
N THR A 202 4.55 -6.99 14.21
CA THR A 202 5.93 -7.50 14.23
C THR A 202 6.93 -6.35 14.24
N GLN A 203 8.13 -6.60 14.75
CA GLN A 203 9.19 -5.63 14.90
C GLN A 203 10.45 -6.02 14.13
N LEU A 204 11.18 -5.01 13.66
CA LEU A 204 12.44 -5.14 12.95
C LEU A 204 13.42 -4.12 13.51
N GLN A 205 14.53 -4.59 14.07
CA GLN A 205 15.66 -3.77 14.45
C GLN A 205 16.79 -3.98 13.44
N ILE A 206 17.41 -2.88 13.02
CA ILE A 206 18.51 -2.88 12.07
C ILE A 206 19.65 -2.12 12.72
N THR A 207 20.78 -2.79 12.88
CA THR A 207 22.02 -2.17 13.36
C THR A 207 23.08 -2.33 12.29
N TYR A 208 23.66 -1.22 11.85
CA TYR A 208 24.68 -1.23 10.82
C TYR A 208 25.84 -0.30 11.16
N SER A 209 27.02 -0.73 10.74
CA SER A 209 28.29 -0.03 10.87
C SER A 209 29.13 -0.28 9.60
N LYS A 210 30.34 0.27 9.55
CA LYS A 210 31.29 -0.08 8.48
C LYS A 210 31.57 -1.60 8.51
N GLY A 211 31.33 -2.29 7.40
CA GLY A 211 31.62 -3.71 7.20
C GLY A 211 30.69 -4.71 7.92
N SER A 212 29.65 -4.25 8.63
CA SER A 212 28.66 -5.13 9.27
C SER A 212 27.26 -4.52 9.25
N ILE A 213 26.26 -5.35 8.96
CA ILE A 213 24.84 -5.03 9.12
C ILE A 213 24.09 -6.23 9.67
N THR A 214 23.30 -5.99 10.71
CA THR A 214 22.52 -7.02 11.41
C THR A 214 21.06 -6.59 11.46
N PHE A 215 20.20 -7.50 11.03
CA PHE A 215 18.75 -7.40 11.06
C PHE A 215 18.20 -8.37 12.09
N ARG A 216 17.38 -7.89 13.02
CA ARG A 216 16.71 -8.69 14.04
C ARG A 216 15.21 -8.51 13.93
N SER A 217 14.45 -9.57 13.71
CA SER A 217 12.99 -9.48 13.60
C SER A 217 12.29 -10.69 14.19
N ASP A 218 11.15 -10.47 14.82
CA ASP A 218 10.24 -11.52 15.28
C ASP A 218 9.46 -12.18 14.13
N SER A 219 9.58 -11.67 12.90
CA SER A 219 8.96 -12.21 11.68
C SER A 219 9.97 -12.90 10.76
N VAL A 220 9.75 -14.19 10.52
CA VAL A 220 10.54 -14.99 9.57
C VAL A 220 10.39 -14.49 8.13
N SER A 221 9.19 -14.03 7.76
CA SER A 221 8.93 -13.46 6.42
C SER A 221 9.74 -12.20 6.15
N THR A 222 9.84 -11.32 7.15
CA THR A 222 10.63 -10.08 7.04
C THR A 222 12.10 -10.39 6.81
N ILE A 223 12.66 -11.35 7.55
CA ILE A 223 14.04 -11.82 7.35
C ILE A 223 14.24 -12.43 5.96
N ALA A 224 13.28 -13.24 5.49
CA ALA A 224 13.37 -13.88 4.17
C ALA A 224 13.37 -12.85 3.03
N ILE A 225 12.57 -11.79 3.14
CA ILE A 225 12.52 -10.68 2.16
C ILE A 225 13.85 -9.93 2.17
N ILE A 226 14.35 -9.54 3.35
CA ILE A 226 15.63 -8.81 3.49
C ILE A 226 16.77 -9.64 2.90
N ARG A 227 16.82 -10.93 3.24
CA ARG A 227 17.85 -11.84 2.74
C ARG A 227 17.91 -11.82 1.22
N ASP A 228 16.77 -12.04 0.56
CA ASP A 228 16.73 -12.18 -0.89
C ASP A 228 17.17 -10.87 -1.59
N ILE A 229 16.70 -9.72 -1.10
CA ILE A 229 16.99 -8.40 -1.71
C ILE A 229 18.43 -7.98 -1.49
N ILE A 230 18.98 -8.16 -0.28
CA ILE A 230 20.39 -7.84 -0.02
C ILE A 230 21.32 -8.81 -0.74
N SER A 231 20.96 -10.10 -0.84
CA SER A 231 21.71 -11.08 -1.62
C SER A 231 21.73 -10.70 -3.11
N GLU A 232 20.62 -10.24 -3.67
CA GLU A 232 20.55 -9.75 -5.05
C GLU A 232 21.39 -8.48 -5.25
N GLU A 233 21.28 -7.49 -4.35
CA GLU A 233 22.06 -6.24 -4.43
C GLU A 233 23.57 -6.49 -4.32
N THR A 234 23.99 -7.34 -3.38
CA THR A 234 25.41 -7.67 -3.18
C THR A 234 25.97 -8.42 -4.38
N THR A 235 25.18 -9.31 -5.00
CA THR A 235 25.56 -10.00 -6.25
C THR A 235 25.66 -9.02 -7.41
N THR A 236 24.68 -8.12 -7.57
CA THR A 236 24.64 -7.13 -8.65
C THR A 236 25.82 -6.17 -8.58
N ARG A 237 26.19 -5.75 -7.36
CA ARG A 237 27.33 -4.84 -7.12
C ARG A 237 28.67 -5.55 -6.94
N GLN A 238 28.70 -6.89 -7.03
CA GLN A 238 29.90 -7.71 -6.83
C GLN A 238 30.59 -7.49 -5.47
N ILE A 239 29.80 -7.23 -4.43
CA ILE A 239 30.28 -7.02 -3.05
C ILE A 239 30.35 -8.38 -2.37
N LYS A 240 31.56 -8.81 -1.98
CA LYS A 240 31.75 -10.06 -1.23
C LYS A 240 31.31 -9.87 0.22
N VAL A 241 30.25 -10.58 0.61
CA VAL A 241 29.71 -10.62 1.97
C VAL A 241 29.60 -12.04 2.47
N GLN A 242 29.90 -12.24 3.75
CA GLN A 242 29.57 -13.42 4.51
C GLN A 242 28.20 -13.21 5.16
N MET A 243 27.24 -14.06 4.82
CA MET A 243 25.90 -14.05 5.38
C MET A 243 25.78 -15.11 6.48
N SER A 244 25.17 -14.76 7.60
CA SER A 244 24.73 -15.71 8.63
C SER A 244 23.26 -15.44 8.98
N CYS A 245 22.49 -16.52 9.12
CA CYS A 245 21.06 -16.46 9.39
C CYS A 245 20.74 -17.44 10.52
N GLU A 246 20.29 -16.91 11.65
CA GLU A 246 19.91 -17.65 12.85
C GLU A 246 18.40 -17.49 13.04
N LEU A 247 17.68 -18.60 12.96
CA LEU A 247 16.22 -18.62 13.10
C LEU A 247 15.85 -19.08 14.51
N ASN A 248 14.81 -18.46 15.06
CA ASN A 248 14.24 -18.85 16.34
C ASN A 248 12.97 -19.68 16.09
N ASP A 249 12.94 -20.94 16.55
CA ASP A 249 11.79 -21.82 16.35
C ASP A 249 10.48 -21.26 16.95
N GLY A 250 10.59 -20.45 18.01
CA GLY A 250 9.45 -19.78 18.65
C GLY A 250 8.91 -18.57 17.89
N SER A 251 9.64 -18.04 16.89
CA SER A 251 9.23 -16.85 16.12
C SER A 251 7.93 -17.08 15.36
N VAL A 252 7.77 -18.26 14.75
CA VAL A 252 6.59 -18.58 13.97
C VAL A 252 5.36 -18.68 14.85
N GLU A 253 5.47 -19.40 15.98
CA GLU A 253 4.39 -19.51 16.95
C GLU A 253 3.98 -18.13 17.50
N HIS A 254 4.96 -17.26 17.77
CA HIS A 254 4.71 -15.88 18.18
C HIS A 254 3.97 -15.07 17.11
N CYS A 255 4.39 -15.14 15.84
CA CYS A 255 3.70 -14.48 14.74
C CYS A 255 2.25 -14.96 14.59
N LEU A 256 2.01 -16.28 14.67
CA LEU A 256 0.66 -16.85 14.59
C LEU A 256 -0.23 -16.31 15.74
N LYS A 257 0.32 -16.20 16.96
CA LYS A 257 -0.38 -15.59 18.11
C LYS A 257 -0.69 -14.10 17.89
N LEU A 258 0.17 -13.34 17.21
CA LEU A 258 -0.09 -11.95 16.86
C LEU A 258 -1.19 -11.79 15.80
N ILE A 259 -1.25 -12.70 14.82
CA ILE A 259 -2.25 -12.68 13.73
C ILE A 259 -3.62 -13.18 14.22
N HIS A 260 -3.63 -14.05 15.23
CA HIS A 260 -4.83 -14.75 15.71
C HIS A 260 -6.04 -13.86 16.07
N PRO A 261 -5.90 -12.77 16.85
CA PRO A 261 -7.03 -11.91 17.19
C PRO A 261 -7.69 -11.31 15.95
N ARG A 262 -6.88 -10.92 14.96
CA ARG A 262 -7.35 -10.34 13.71
C ARG A 262 -8.11 -11.37 12.87
N MET A 263 -7.57 -12.58 12.72
CA MET A 263 -8.23 -13.67 12.01
C MET A 263 -9.57 -14.05 12.64
N THR A 264 -9.59 -14.15 13.97
CA THR A 264 -10.80 -14.49 14.73
C THR A 264 -11.88 -13.42 14.56
N HIS A 265 -11.50 -12.13 14.57
CA HIS A 265 -12.41 -11.03 14.30
C HIS A 265 -13.05 -11.14 12.91
N LEU A 266 -12.23 -11.31 11.86
CA LEU A 266 -12.69 -11.39 10.47
C LEU A 266 -13.61 -12.61 10.24
N LEU A 267 -13.26 -13.78 10.77
CA LEU A 267 -14.10 -14.97 10.67
C LEU A 267 -15.44 -14.81 11.40
N ASN A 268 -15.43 -14.14 12.56
CA ASN A 268 -16.66 -13.87 13.29
C ASN A 268 -17.56 -12.86 12.56
N LEU A 269 -16.96 -11.86 11.91
CA LEU A 269 -17.67 -10.88 11.10
C LEU A 269 -18.33 -11.56 9.90
N GLU A 270 -17.62 -12.45 9.19
CA GLU A 270 -18.17 -13.19 8.05
C GLU A 270 -19.32 -14.12 8.48
N LYS A 271 -19.18 -14.82 9.61
CA LYS A 271 -20.26 -15.63 10.20
C LYS A 271 -21.49 -14.79 10.56
N LYS A 272 -21.28 -13.61 11.15
CA LYS A 272 -22.38 -12.68 11.48
C LYS A 272 -23.08 -12.17 10.24
N LYS A 273 -22.33 -11.82 9.19
CA LYS A 273 -22.88 -11.38 7.90
C LYS A 273 -23.74 -12.47 7.25
N MET A 274 -23.24 -13.71 7.22
CA MET A 274 -23.99 -14.86 6.70
C MET A 274 -25.30 -15.09 7.48
N LEU A 275 -25.24 -15.04 8.82
CA LEU A 275 -26.43 -15.16 9.67
C LEU A 275 -27.41 -14.00 9.47
N ALA A 276 -26.92 -12.77 9.38
CA ALA A 276 -27.74 -11.59 9.14
C ALA A 276 -28.48 -11.67 7.79
N SER A 277 -27.80 -12.15 6.74
CA SER A 277 -28.42 -12.40 5.42
C SER A 277 -29.55 -13.42 5.54
N ALA A 278 -29.29 -14.57 6.15
CA ALA A 278 -30.29 -15.63 6.32
C ALA A 278 -31.49 -15.19 7.16
N LEU A 279 -31.26 -14.40 8.21
CA LEU A 279 -32.33 -13.86 9.07
C LEU A 279 -33.18 -12.81 8.34
N LYS A 280 -32.57 -11.98 7.48
CA LYS A 280 -33.32 -10.98 6.70
C LYS A 280 -34.14 -11.62 5.59
N GLU A 281 -33.63 -12.70 4.98
CA GLU A 281 -34.42 -13.55 4.09
C GLU A 281 -35.59 -14.22 4.81
N LEU A 282 -35.39 -14.67 6.06
CA LEU A 282 -36.45 -15.28 6.87
C LEU A 282 -37.54 -14.28 7.26
N GLU A 283 -37.17 -13.06 7.66
CA GLU A 283 -38.09 -11.95 7.95
C GLU A 283 -38.91 -11.58 6.69
N ALA A 284 -38.28 -11.55 5.53
CA ALA A 284 -38.98 -11.25 4.27
C ALA A 284 -40.00 -12.32 3.86
N ASN A 285 -39.84 -13.56 4.34
CA ASN A 285 -40.69 -14.71 3.99
C ASN A 285 -41.68 -15.11 5.10
N SER A 286 -41.60 -14.52 6.30
CA SER A 286 -42.39 -14.91 7.47
C SER A 286 -43.08 -13.69 8.08
N ASP A 287 -44.42 -13.75 8.22
CA ASP A 287 -45.20 -12.66 8.84
C ASP A 287 -45.00 -12.56 10.36
N ASP A 288 -44.43 -13.58 11.00
CA ASP A 288 -44.13 -13.62 12.43
C ASP A 288 -42.66 -14.01 12.66
N ILE A 289 -41.94 -13.19 13.45
CA ILE A 289 -40.53 -13.38 13.84
C ILE A 289 -40.36 -13.68 15.33
N SER A 290 -41.46 -13.85 16.08
CA SER A 290 -41.46 -14.07 17.54
C SER A 290 -40.79 -15.38 17.98
N PHE A 291 -40.58 -16.32 17.05
CA PHE A 291 -39.86 -17.58 17.30
C PHE A 291 -38.34 -17.41 17.35
N LEU A 292 -37.81 -16.24 16.94
CA LEU A 292 -36.38 -15.98 16.95
C LEU A 292 -35.87 -15.76 18.38
N SER A 293 -34.70 -16.31 18.67
CA SER A 293 -34.00 -16.02 19.92
C SER A 293 -33.62 -14.53 20.00
N GLU A 294 -33.51 -13.99 21.22
CA GLU A 294 -33.08 -12.60 21.46
C GLU A 294 -31.74 -12.27 20.77
N LYS A 295 -30.84 -13.25 20.68
CA LYS A 295 -29.56 -13.10 19.97
C LYS A 295 -29.74 -12.90 18.46
N ASN A 296 -30.65 -13.64 17.84
CA ASN A 296 -30.92 -13.52 16.39
C ASN A 296 -31.69 -12.23 16.09
N MET A 297 -32.63 -11.83 16.96
CA MET A 297 -33.31 -10.54 16.84
C MET A 297 -32.33 -9.37 16.90
N LYS A 298 -31.31 -9.42 17.78
CA LYS A 298 -30.23 -8.40 17.81
C LYS A 298 -29.44 -8.35 16.51
N ILE A 299 -29.05 -9.50 15.96
CA ILE A 299 -28.32 -9.57 14.68
C ILE A 299 -29.17 -9.01 13.53
N LEU A 300 -30.47 -9.29 13.51
CA LEU A 300 -31.40 -8.77 12.52
C LEU A 300 -31.56 -7.25 12.63
N ALA A 301 -31.67 -6.72 13.85
CA ALA A 301 -31.74 -5.27 14.10
C ALA A 301 -30.44 -4.55 13.71
N GLU A 302 -29.27 -5.17 13.92
CA GLU A 302 -27.96 -4.63 13.57
C GLU A 302 -27.52 -4.94 12.13
N HIS A 303 -28.41 -5.50 11.29
CA HIS A 303 -28.07 -5.98 9.95
C HIS A 303 -27.26 -4.97 9.14
N ASP A 304 -27.74 -3.73 9.01
CA ASP A 304 -27.12 -2.74 8.15
C ASP A 304 -25.73 -2.30 8.67
N ALA A 305 -25.54 -2.28 9.99
CA ALA A 305 -24.24 -2.03 10.61
C ALA A 305 -23.26 -3.19 10.36
N ILE A 306 -23.71 -4.43 10.51
CA ILE A 306 -22.90 -5.63 10.25
C ILE A 306 -22.43 -5.67 8.79
N PHE A 307 -23.29 -5.32 7.84
CA PHE A 307 -22.94 -5.26 6.42
C PHE A 307 -21.97 -4.13 6.11
N GLN A 308 -22.17 -2.93 6.68
CA GLN A 308 -21.22 -1.83 6.54
C GLN A 308 -19.84 -2.18 7.11
N ASP A 309 -19.80 -2.82 8.28
CA ASP A 309 -18.54 -3.26 8.90
C ASP A 309 -17.85 -4.33 8.05
N ALA A 310 -18.60 -5.29 7.51
CA ALA A 310 -18.06 -6.35 6.65
C ALA A 310 -17.61 -5.85 5.25
N GLU A 311 -18.24 -4.80 4.73
CA GLU A 311 -17.77 -4.12 3.50
C GLU A 311 -16.49 -3.32 3.74
N ARG A 312 -16.35 -2.69 4.92
CA ARG A 312 -15.15 -1.93 5.28
C ARG A 312 -13.97 -2.82 5.65
N ASP A 313 -14.25 -4.02 6.16
CA ASP A 313 -13.24 -4.90 6.72
C ASP A 313 -13.55 -6.37 6.40
N SER A 314 -13.29 -6.77 5.16
CA SER A 314 -13.51 -8.13 4.69
C SER A 314 -12.27 -9.00 4.81
N LEU A 315 -12.48 -10.32 4.90
CA LEU A 315 -11.39 -11.29 4.93
C LEU A 315 -10.52 -11.19 3.65
N GLU A 316 -11.15 -10.99 2.50
CA GLU A 316 -10.49 -10.85 1.20
C GLU A 316 -9.62 -9.59 1.14
N GLU A 317 -10.16 -8.45 1.55
CA GLU A 317 -9.43 -7.18 1.54
C GLU A 317 -8.34 -7.14 2.61
N SER A 318 -8.48 -7.89 3.71
CA SER A 318 -7.51 -7.87 4.82
C SER A 318 -6.12 -8.37 4.43
N ASN A 319 -6.00 -9.22 3.39
CA ASN A 319 -4.75 -9.91 3.01
C ASN A 319 -4.17 -10.83 4.12
N ILE A 320 -4.99 -11.23 5.09
CA ILE A 320 -4.53 -12.03 6.23
C ILE A 320 -4.14 -13.45 5.81
N LEU A 321 -4.83 -14.04 4.83
CA LEU A 321 -4.53 -15.37 4.32
C LEU A 321 -3.14 -15.40 3.67
N SER A 322 -2.85 -14.42 2.82
CA SER A 322 -1.53 -14.26 2.19
C SER A 322 -0.42 -14.10 3.21
N LEU A 323 -0.69 -13.52 4.40
CA LEU A 323 0.29 -13.42 5.48
C LEU A 323 0.64 -14.81 6.05
N TYR A 324 -0.36 -15.67 6.30
CA TYR A 324 -0.12 -17.05 6.72
C TYR A 324 0.65 -17.85 5.65
N GLU A 325 0.27 -17.71 4.39
CA GLU A 325 0.93 -18.37 3.26
C GLU A 325 2.39 -17.90 3.13
N THR A 326 2.61 -16.59 3.20
CA THR A 326 3.95 -15.99 3.12
C THR A 326 4.81 -16.43 4.29
N LEU A 327 4.25 -16.55 5.50
CA LEU A 327 4.96 -17.07 6.67
C LEU A 327 5.39 -18.53 6.47
N LEU A 328 4.49 -19.38 5.97
CA LEU A 328 4.78 -20.79 5.68
C LEU A 328 5.89 -20.93 4.63
N LEU A 329 5.74 -20.22 3.50
CA LEU A 329 6.67 -20.27 2.38
C LEU A 329 8.05 -19.70 2.77
N SER A 330 8.06 -18.60 3.52
CA SER A 330 9.31 -17.96 3.97
C SER A 330 10.09 -18.85 4.93
N ARG A 331 9.40 -19.49 5.89
CA ARG A 331 10.02 -20.46 6.81
C ARG A 331 10.65 -21.62 6.05
N ALA A 332 9.88 -22.25 5.15
CA ALA A 332 10.39 -23.37 4.34
C ALA A 332 11.60 -22.94 3.51
N ARG A 333 11.53 -21.78 2.85
CA ARG A 333 12.59 -21.24 2.00
C ARG A 333 13.87 -20.91 2.76
N LEU A 334 13.77 -20.40 3.98
CA LEU A 334 14.95 -20.13 4.82
C LEU A 334 15.60 -21.43 5.31
N ASN A 335 14.81 -22.48 5.54
CA ASN A 335 15.30 -23.82 5.85
C ASN A 335 15.76 -24.62 4.61
N GLY A 336 15.74 -24.05 3.41
CA GLY A 336 16.17 -24.73 2.18
C GLY A 336 15.13 -25.66 1.52
N HIS A 337 13.86 -25.56 1.93
CA HIS A 337 12.76 -26.41 1.47
C HIS A 337 11.72 -25.64 0.64
N ASN A 338 10.85 -26.38 -0.05
CA ASN A 338 9.71 -25.83 -0.78
C ASN A 338 8.39 -26.32 -0.18
N ALA A 339 7.54 -25.40 0.27
CA ALA A 339 6.24 -25.70 0.88
C ALA A 339 5.04 -25.31 -0.01
N ARG A 340 5.23 -25.01 -1.30
CA ARG A 340 4.13 -24.61 -2.20
C ARG A 340 2.98 -25.63 -2.24
N GLY A 341 3.29 -26.92 -2.18
CA GLY A 341 2.26 -27.99 -2.16
C GLY A 341 1.41 -28.04 -0.89
N LYS A 342 1.78 -27.31 0.17
CA LYS A 342 1.06 -27.26 1.46
C LYS A 342 0.14 -26.04 1.58
N VAL A 343 0.17 -25.13 0.59
CA VAL A 343 -0.59 -23.86 0.63
C VAL A 343 -2.10 -24.11 0.58
N ASP A 344 -2.58 -25.00 -0.29
CA ASP A 344 -4.02 -25.26 -0.41
C ASP A 344 -4.58 -25.97 0.84
N ALA A 345 -3.80 -26.87 1.44
CA ALA A 345 -4.15 -27.50 2.72
C ALA A 345 -4.21 -26.48 3.86
N LEU A 346 -3.31 -25.49 3.87
CA LEU A 346 -3.36 -24.38 4.83
C LEU A 346 -4.62 -23.52 4.62
N ARG A 347 -4.97 -23.19 3.37
CA ARG A 347 -6.19 -22.42 3.06
C ARG A 347 -7.45 -23.12 3.56
N ASP A 348 -7.55 -24.44 3.32
CA ASP A 348 -8.68 -25.24 3.81
C ASP A 348 -8.76 -25.19 5.34
N LEU A 349 -7.63 -25.37 6.04
CA LEU A 349 -7.57 -25.27 7.50
C LEU A 349 -8.01 -23.88 8.00
N LEU A 350 -7.56 -22.81 7.35
CA LEU A 350 -7.85 -21.43 7.75
C LEU A 350 -9.31 -21.02 7.52
N LEU A 351 -9.95 -21.51 6.45
CA LEU A 351 -11.31 -21.11 6.09
C LEU A 351 -12.37 -21.99 6.77
N ASN A 352 -12.13 -23.31 6.83
CA ASN A 352 -13.15 -24.27 7.23
C ASN A 352 -13.01 -24.74 8.68
N ARG A 353 -11.78 -24.77 9.22
CA ARG A 353 -11.47 -25.39 10.53
C ARG A 353 -10.53 -24.55 11.37
N TYR A 354 -10.66 -23.23 11.30
CA TYR A 354 -9.72 -22.34 11.97
C TYR A 354 -9.68 -22.58 13.48
N ASN A 355 -8.51 -22.95 13.97
CA ASN A 355 -8.15 -23.03 15.36
C ASN A 355 -6.65 -22.75 15.46
N LEU A 356 -6.24 -21.91 16.41
CA LEU A 356 -4.85 -21.51 16.57
C LEU A 356 -3.94 -22.72 16.81
N GLU A 357 -4.34 -23.66 17.66
CA GLU A 357 -3.54 -24.82 18.00
C GLU A 357 -3.33 -25.75 16.79
N ASP A 358 -4.37 -25.96 15.99
CA ASP A 358 -4.30 -26.79 14.78
C ASP A 358 -3.41 -26.14 13.72
N VAL A 359 -3.46 -24.81 13.59
CA VAL A 359 -2.55 -24.06 12.71
C VAL A 359 -1.11 -24.15 13.21
N ILE A 360 -0.86 -24.00 14.51
CA ILE A 360 0.49 -24.17 15.08
C ILE A 360 1.01 -25.59 14.83
N ALA A 361 0.17 -26.61 15.05
CA ALA A 361 0.50 -28.00 14.79
C ALA A 361 0.82 -28.26 13.31
N PHE A 362 0.05 -27.67 12.40
CA PHE A 362 0.31 -27.72 10.96
C PHE A 362 1.68 -27.13 10.61
N PHE A 363 2.03 -25.97 11.16
CA PHE A 363 3.33 -25.33 10.92
C PHE A 363 4.50 -26.12 11.53
N LYS A 364 4.30 -26.83 12.65
CA LYS A 364 5.30 -27.72 13.27
C LYS A 364 5.51 -28.97 12.40
N SER A 365 4.44 -29.68 12.06
CA SER A 365 4.48 -30.84 11.17
C SER A 365 5.10 -30.51 9.80
N ALA A 366 4.77 -29.33 9.26
CA ALA A 366 5.34 -28.90 7.99
C ALA A 366 6.86 -28.72 8.02
N ASN A 367 7.42 -28.39 9.19
CA ASN A 367 8.86 -28.26 9.44
C ASN A 367 9.53 -29.61 9.71
N ASP A 368 8.85 -30.51 10.41
CA ASP A 368 9.40 -31.82 10.79
C ASP A 368 9.48 -32.77 9.59
N GLU A 369 8.47 -32.79 8.71
CA GLU A 369 8.53 -33.54 7.45
C GLU A 369 9.66 -33.08 6.53
N ALA A 370 10.07 -31.82 6.65
CA ALA A 370 11.22 -31.28 5.93
C ALA A 370 12.54 -31.77 6.55
N SER A 371 12.61 -31.88 7.87
CA SER A 371 13.78 -32.35 8.61
C SER A 371 14.03 -33.86 8.42
N LEU A 372 12.99 -34.65 8.17
CA LEU A 372 13.07 -36.11 7.94
C LEU A 372 13.52 -36.52 6.53
N ARG A 373 13.68 -35.58 5.59
CA ARG A 373 14.15 -35.87 4.22
C ARG A 373 15.66 -35.70 4.02
N TYR A 374 16.41 -35.51 5.10
CA TYR A 374 17.88 -35.41 5.11
C TYR A 374 18.53 -36.47 6.00
#